data_AF-A0A957MC54-F1
#
_entry.id   AF-A0A957MC54-F1
#
_cell.length_a   1.000
_cell.length_b   1.000
_cell.length_c   1.000
_cell.angle_alpha   90.00
_cell.angle_beta   90.00
_cell.angle_gamma   90.00
#
_symmetry.space_group_name_H-M   'P 1'
#
loop_
_entity.id
_entity.type
_entity.pdbx_description
1 polymer ?
#
loop_
_entity_poly.entity_id
_entity_poly.type
_entity_poly.pdbx_seq_one_letter_code
_entity_poly.pdbx_strand_id
1 'polypeptide(L)' 'VSKIGEEQLFYLMSRGIGEDEAAAMIVGGFIEPLVKELPMEYAVEMNRLIQLQMEGSIG' A
#
# COMPACT_ATOMS: atom_id res chain seq x y z
N VAL A 1 -3.66 7.53 13.96
CA VAL A 1 -3.09 7.19 12.64
C VAL A 1 -4.25 6.59 11.82
N SER A 2 -4.39 7.06 10.59
CA SER A 2 -5.61 7.12 9.76
C SER A 2 -6.59 5.94 9.85
N LYS A 3 -7.84 6.21 10.25
CA LYS A 3 -8.99 5.27 10.15
C LYS A 3 -9.53 5.10 8.72
N ILE A 4 -8.87 5.66 7.71
CA ILE A 4 -9.37 5.69 6.32
C ILE A 4 -9.16 4.33 5.60
N GLY A 5 -8.43 3.38 6.20
CA GLY A 5 -8.16 2.08 5.59
C GLY A 5 -9.25 1.02 5.77
N GLU A 6 -9.98 0.99 6.90
CA GLU A 6 -10.88 -0.14 7.23
C GLU A 6 -12.10 -0.22 6.32
N GLU A 7 -12.73 0.92 5.98
CA GLU A 7 -13.88 0.93 5.07
C GLU A 7 -13.47 0.56 3.64
N GLN A 8 -12.29 1.01 3.20
CA GLN A 8 -11.75 0.69 1.88
C GLN A 8 -11.31 -0.77 1.79
N LEU A 9 -10.69 -1.29 2.86
CA LEU A 9 -10.29 -2.69 2.99
C LEU A 9 -11.51 -3.59 2.95
N PHE A 10 -12.54 -3.28 3.74
CA PHE A 10 -13.81 -4.00 3.72
C PHE A 10 -14.48 -3.95 2.35
N TYR A 11 -14.48 -2.80 1.68
CA TYR A 11 -15.03 -2.66 0.34
C TYR A 11 -14.31 -3.55 -0.68
N LEU A 12 -12.97 -3.53 -0.70
CA LEU A 12 -12.17 -4.35 -1.61
C LEU A 12 -12.32 -5.85 -1.32
N MET A 13 -12.31 -6.24 -0.04
CA MET A 13 -12.57 -7.62 0.38
C MET A 13 -13.98 -8.09 0.01
N SER A 14 -15.00 -7.23 0.12
CA SER A 14 -16.37 -7.55 -0.31
C SER A 14 -16.48 -7.83 -1.83
N ARG A 15 -15.47 -7.39 -2.60
CA ARG A 15 -15.34 -7.63 -4.05
C ARG A 15 -14.52 -8.88 -4.38
N GLY A 16 -14.11 -9.65 -3.36
CA GLY A 16 -13.34 -10.89 -3.50
C GLY A 16 -11.82 -10.69 -3.59
N ILE A 17 -11.32 -9.49 -3.30
CA ILE A 17 -9.87 -9.21 -3.24
C ILE A 17 -9.35 -9.70 -1.88
N GLY A 18 -8.20 -10.38 -1.87
CA GLY A 18 -7.60 -10.84 -0.62
C GLY A 18 -7.22 -9.66 0.29
N GLU A 19 -7.21 -9.88 1.61
CA GLU A 19 -6.89 -8.82 2.59
C GLU A 19 -5.52 -8.18 2.31
N ASP A 20 -4.49 -9.00 2.09
CA ASP A 20 -3.12 -8.56 1.79
C ASP A 20 -3.05 -7.75 0.48
N GLU A 21 -3.77 -8.21 -0.55
CA GLU A 21 -3.82 -7.54 -1.85
C GLU A 21 -4.58 -6.20 -1.75
N ALA A 22 -5.70 -6.19 -1.03
CA ALA A 22 -6.47 -4.98 -0.78
C ALA A 22 -5.67 -3.96 0.04
N ALA A 23 -4.93 -4.40 1.06
CA ALA A 23 -4.01 -3.56 1.82
C ALA A 23 -2.90 -2.99 0.93
N ALA A 24 -2.31 -3.80 0.05
CA ALA A 24 -1.30 -3.36 -0.92
C ALA A 24 -1.85 -2.29 -1.88
N MET A 25 -3.08 -2.45 -2.35
CA MET A 25 -3.72 -1.46 -3.23
C MET A 25 -3.96 -0.12 -2.51
N ILE A 26 -4.42 -0.16 -1.26
CA ILE A 26 -4.67 1.06 -0.47
C ILE A 26 -3.36 1.79 -0.16
N VAL A 27 -2.34 1.06 0.32
CA VAL A 27 -1.02 1.63 0.62
C VAL A 27 -0.38 2.17 -0.66
N GLY A 28 -0.45 1.40 -1.76
CA GLY A 28 0.04 1.79 -3.08
C GLY A 28 -0.56 3.10 -3.59
N GLY A 29 -1.87 3.26 -3.51
CA GLY A 29 -2.55 4.50 -3.90
C GLY A 29 -2.20 5.70 -3.01
N PHE A 30 -1.93 5.46 -1.72
CA PHE A 30 -1.53 6.50 -0.78
C PHE A 30 -0.11 7.03 -1.05
N ILE A 31 0.83 6.14 -1.38
CA ILE A 31 2.24 6.49 -1.63
C ILE A 31 2.52 6.94 -3.06
N GLU A 32 1.63 6.62 -4.01
CA GLU A 32 1.82 6.91 -5.44
C GLU A 32 2.19 8.38 -5.73
N PRO A 33 1.53 9.39 -5.14
CA PRO A 33 1.91 10.79 -5.36
C PRO A 33 3.33 11.10 -4.89
N LEU A 34 3.74 10.54 -3.75
CA LEU A 34 5.09 10.72 -3.19
C LEU A 34 6.14 10.06 -4.08
N VAL A 35 5.89 8.84 -4.55
CA VAL A 35 6.82 8.12 -5.44
C VAL A 35 7.01 8.87 -6.77
N LYS A 36 5.94 9.49 -7.29
CA LYS A 36 5.99 10.27 -8.54
C LYS A 36 6.81 11.56 -8.44
N GLU A 37 6.97 12.11 -7.24
CA GLU A 37 7.79 13.31 -7.00
C GLU A 37 9.28 12.99 -6.82
N LEU A 38 9.63 11.72 -6.61
CA LEU A 38 11.01 11.31 -6.40
C LEU A 38 11.77 11.09 -7.71
N PRO A 39 13.09 11.39 -7.74
CA PRO A 39 13.94 10.96 -8.82
C PRO A 39 13.85 9.44 -9.02
N MET A 40 13.91 8.99 -10.27
CA MET A 40 13.68 7.59 -10.65
C MET A 40 14.58 6.60 -9.88
N GLU A 41 15.81 6.99 -9.58
CA GLU A 41 16.77 6.22 -8.79
C GLU A 41 16.30 5.91 -7.36
N TYR A 42 15.51 6.80 -6.74
CA TYR A 42 14.95 6.60 -5.40
C TYR A 42 13.58 5.91 -5.43
N ALA A 43 12.82 6.07 -6.51
CA ALA A 43 11.50 5.45 -6.65
C ALA A 43 11.57 3.92 -6.60
N VAL A 44 12.61 3.32 -7.20
CA VAL A 44 12.81 1.86 -7.20
C VAL A 44 13.11 1.34 -5.79
N GLU A 45 14.03 2.01 -5.07
CA GLU A 45 14.39 1.61 -3.70
C GLU A 45 13.23 1.80 -2.73
N MET A 46 12.47 2.89 -2.88
CA MET A 46 11.32 3.17 -2.02
C MET A 46 10.20 2.13 -2.20
N ASN A 47 9.90 1.71 -3.44
CA ASN A 47 8.94 0.62 -3.68
C ASN A 47 9.36 -0.68 -2.99
N ARG A 48 10.66 -1.00 -3.01
CA ARG A 48 11.21 -2.19 -2.35
C ARG A 48 11.09 -2.10 -0.82
N LEU A 49 11.42 -0.95 -0.23
CA LEU A 49 11.30 -0.73 1.21
C LEU A 49 9.85 -0.87 1.70
N ILE A 50 8.90 -0.40 0.90
CA ILE A 50 7.47 -0.48 1.24
C ILE A 50 6.99 -1.94 1.22
N GLN A 51 7.37 -2.72 0.21
CA GLN A 51 7.07 -4.16 0.17
C GLN A 51 7.61 -4.90 1.40
N LEU A 52 8.86 -4.62 1.79
CA LEU A 52 9.48 -5.21 2.98
C LEU A 52 8.76 -4.83 4.28
N GLN A 53 8.30 -3.58 4.41
CA GLN A 53 7.52 -3.14 5.57
C GLN A 53 6.14 -3.78 5.62
N MET A 54 5.52 -4.01 4.46
CA MET A 54 4.22 -4.67 4.37
C MET A 54 4.30 -6.15 4.78
N GLU A 55 5.31 -6.88 4.32
CA GLU A 55 5.58 -8.27 4.73
C GLU A 55 5.80 -8.39 6.25
N GLY A 56 6.39 -7.36 6.89
CA GLY A 56 6.63 -7.32 8.34
C GLY A 56 5.47 -6.79 9.19
N SER A 57 4.44 -6.18 8.57
CA SER A 57 3.30 -5.55 9.26
C SER A 57 2.04 -6.40 9.24
N ILE A 58 1.95 -7.42 8.37
CA ILE A 58 0.88 -8.41 8.34
C ILE A 58 1.35 -9.60 9.18
N GLY A 59 1.20 -9.48 10.50
CA GLY A 59 1.58 -10.48 11.50
C GLY A 59 0.87 -10.24 12.83
#